data_AF-A0A4Z2CLB7-F1
#
_entry.id   AF-A0A4Z2CLB7-F1
#
_cell.length_a   1.000
_cell.length_b   1.000
_cell.length_c   1.000
_cell.angle_alpha   90.00
_cell.angle_beta   90.00
_cell.angle_gamma   90.00
#
_symmetry.space_group_name_H-M   'P 1'
#
loop_
_entity.id
_entity.type
_entity.pdbx_description
1 polymer ?
#
loop_
_entity_poly.entity_id
_entity_poly.type
_entity_poly.pdbx_seq_one_letter_code
_entity_poly.pdbx_strand_id
1 'polypeptide(L)'
;FDHVHVDLRCPLPANNGYTYVLPGIDRFMCWPKAVPLKVIAASTIANKLIKHWVLNFIVFFVITTDKGAQFKSRLFQQLTEML
;
A
#
# COMPACT_ATOMS: atom_id res chain seq x y z
N PHE A 1 -16.73 -5.11 6.61
CA PHE A 1 -16.46 -4.04 5.62
C PHE A 1 -14.96 -3.83 5.67
N ASP A 2 -14.26 -4.50 4.77
CA ASP A 2 -12.85 -4.89 4.94
C ASP A 2 -11.98 -4.06 3.99
N HIS A 3 -12.01 -2.74 4.18
CA HIS A 3 -11.36 -1.78 3.28
C HIS A 3 -10.13 -1.16 3.92
N VAL A 4 -8.99 -1.31 3.27
CA VAL A 4 -7.79 -0.52 3.56
C VAL A 4 -7.74 0.68 2.61
N HIS A 5 -7.57 1.86 3.19
CA HIS A 5 -7.24 3.07 2.44
C HIS A 5 -5.73 3.25 2.44
N VAL A 6 -5.12 3.39 1.27
CA VAL A 6 -3.68 3.63 1.11
C VAL A 6 -3.45 4.87 0.28
N ASP A 7 -2.47 5.66 0.70
CA ASP A 7 -2.02 6.87 0.03
C ASP A 7 -0.49 6.83 -0.11
N LEU A 8 0.08 7.66 -0.99
CA LEU A 8 1.52 7.78 -1.19
C LEU A 8 1.96 9.23 -0.98
N ARG A 9 2.80 9.46 0.03
CA ARG A 9 3.30 10.82 0.31
C ARG A 9 4.65 11.10 -0.34
N CYS A 10 4.77 12.31 -0.88
CA CYS A 10 5.93 12.89 -1.59
C CYS A 10 7.18 12.98 -0.70
N PRO A 11 8.38 13.20 -1.29
CA PRO A 11 9.63 12.82 -0.65
C PRO A 11 9.88 13.61 0.63
N LEU A 12 9.92 12.87 1.73
CA LEU A 12 10.35 13.33 3.04
C LEU A 12 11.88 13.40 3.08
N PRO A 13 12.46 14.18 4.02
CA PRO A 13 13.90 14.14 4.29
C PRO A 13 14.37 12.68 4.43
N ALA A 14 15.36 12.30 3.63
CA ALA A 14 15.82 10.92 3.59
C ALA A 14 16.36 10.49 4.96
N ASN A 15 15.81 9.42 5.52
CA ASN A 15 16.37 8.76 6.70
C ASN A 15 16.76 7.33 6.30
N ASN A 16 18.06 7.00 6.32
CA ASN A 16 18.61 5.72 5.86
C ASN A 16 18.16 5.28 4.44
N GLY A 17 17.98 6.27 3.55
CA GLY A 17 17.52 6.06 2.18
C GLY A 17 16.02 5.80 2.04
N TYR A 18 15.24 5.93 3.11
CA TYR A 18 13.77 5.98 3.04
C TYR A 18 13.34 7.43 2.84
N THR A 19 12.76 7.70 1.69
CA THR A 19 12.31 9.04 1.27
C THR A 19 10.80 9.10 1.13
N TYR A 20 10.10 7.96 1.10
CA TYR A 20 8.66 7.91 0.90
C TYR A 20 7.99 7.17 2.04
N VAL A 21 6.72 7.47 2.27
CA VAL A 21 5.88 6.75 3.23
C VAL A 21 4.59 6.36 2.55
N LEU A 22 4.21 5.10 2.75
CA LEU A 22 2.93 4.53 2.36
C LEU A 22 2.05 4.46 3.63
N PRO A 23 1.35 5.54 3.98
CA PRO A 23 0.32 5.47 5.01
C PRO A 23 -0.83 4.61 4.52
N GLY A 24 -1.31 3.73 5.39
CA GLY A 24 -2.60 3.10 5.23
C GLY A 24 -3.36 3.08 6.54
N ILE A 25 -4.68 2.95 6.44
CA ILE A 25 -5.57 2.77 7.58
C ILE A 25 -6.45 1.58 7.25
N ASP A 26 -6.43 0.56 8.11
CA ASP A 26 -7.49 -0.44 8.12
C ASP A 26 -8.72 0.18 8.77
N ARG A 27 -9.80 0.34 8.01
CA ARG A 27 -11.03 0.94 8.53
C ARG A 27 -11.80 0.02 9.46
N PHE A 28 -11.54 -1.29 9.45
CA PHE A 28 -12.20 -2.21 10.36
C PHE A 28 -11.65 -2.07 11.78
N MET A 29 -10.32 -2.13 11.94
CA MET A 29 -9.68 -1.95 13.24
C MET A 29 -9.34 -0.49 13.56
N CYS A 30 -9.64 0.43 12.64
CA CYS A 30 -9.20 1.83 12.69
C CYS A 30 -7.70 1.97 12.94
N TRP A 31 -6.89 1.01 12.46
CA TRP A 31 -5.46 0.94 12.76
C TRP A 31 -4.63 1.66 11.69
N PRO A 32 -3.97 2.79 12.04
CA PRO A 32 -3.08 3.49 11.11
C PRO A 32 -1.70 2.84 11.08
N LYS A 33 -1.15 2.66 9.88
CA LYS A 33 0.22 2.15 9.69
C LYS A 33 0.93 2.96 8.62
N ALA A 34 2.12 3.47 8.96
CA ALA A 34 3.00 4.18 8.05
C ALA A 34 4.15 3.26 7.65
N VAL A 35 4.17 2.82 6.39
CA VAL A 35 5.22 1.93 5.89
C VAL A 35 6.27 2.74 5.13
N PRO A 36 7.52 2.83 5.60
CA PRO A 36 8.57 3.58 4.91
C PRO A 36 9.02 2.85 3.64
N LEU A 37 9.28 3.62 2.59
CA LEU A 37 9.68 3.18 1.26
C LEU A 37 10.94 3.92 0.79
N LYS A 38 11.87 3.18 0.18
CA LYS A 38 13.07 3.76 -0.47
C LYS A 38 12.83 4.12 -1.93
N VAL A 39 11.91 3.41 -2.58
CA VAL A 39 11.61 3.53 -4.00
C VAL A 39 10.08 3.43 -4.18
N ILE A 40 9.55 4.29 -5.03
CA ILE A 40 8.13 4.32 -5.43
C ILE A 40 7.88 3.47 -6.68
N ALA A 41 8.26 2.20 -6.61
CA ALA A 41 7.96 1.23 -7.67
C ALA A 41 6.70 0.44 -7.30
N ALA A 42 5.82 0.18 -8.28
CA ALA A 42 4.60 -0.59 -8.09
C ALA A 42 4.86 -1.96 -7.44
N SER A 43 5.95 -2.65 -7.83
CA SER A 43 6.36 -3.93 -7.26
C SER A 43 6.76 -3.83 -5.78
N THR A 44 7.39 -2.72 -5.38
CA THR A 44 7.78 -2.48 -3.98
C THR A 44 6.55 -2.17 -3.13
N ILE A 45 5.65 -1.33 -3.65
CA ILE A 45 4.38 -0.99 -2.99
C ILE A 45 3.51 -2.24 -2.82
N ALA A 46 3.33 -3.04 -3.88
CA ALA A 46 2.60 -4.30 -3.85
C ALA A 46 3.14 -5.27 -2.79
N ASN A 47 4.47 -5.52 -2.81
CA ASN A 47 5.11 -6.37 -1.82
C ASN A 47 4.90 -5.85 -0.38
N LYS A 48 5.01 -4.53 -0.18
CA LYS A 48 4.81 -3.92 1.13
C LYS A 48 3.35 -3.96 1.56
N LEU A 49 2.41 -3.80 0.64
CA LEU A 49 0.98 -3.94 0.89
C LEU A 49 0.65 -5.34 1.41
N ILE A 50 1.06 -6.38 0.67
CA ILE A 50 0.84 -7.78 1.05
C ILE A 50 1.49 -8.07 2.41
N LYS A 51 2.78 -7.73 2.56
CA LYS A 51 3.54 -8.05 3.78
C LYS A 51 3.00 -7.36 5.01
N HIS A 52 2.56 -6.11 4.92
CA HIS A 52 2.20 -5.32 6.10
C HIS A 52 0.71 -5.28 6.41
N TRP A 53 -0.14 -5.63 5.44
CA TRP A 53 -1.60 -5.59 5.57
C TRP A 53 -2.22 -6.98 5.41
N VAL A 54 -2.05 -7.64 4.26
CA VAL A 54 -2.70 -8.95 3.97
C VAL A 54 -2.24 -10.03 4.95
N LEU A 55 -0.92 -10.12 5.19
CA LEU A 55 -0.36 -11.13 6.09
C LEU A 55 -0.60 -10.85 7.58
N ASN A 56 -0.96 -9.62 7.96
CA ASN A 56 -1.09 -9.23 9.37
C ASN A 56 -2.55 -9.09 9.84
N PHE A 57 -3.50 -8.78 8.94
CA PHE A 57 -4.79 -8.23 9.36
C PHE A 57 -6.02 -8.77 8.61
N ILE A 58 -5.93 -9.90 7.88
CA ILE A 58 -7.04 -10.63 7.20
C ILE A 58 -7.12 -10.32 5.68
N VAL A 59 -7.47 -11.34 4.89
CA VAL A 59 -7.66 -11.32 3.43
C VAL A 59 -8.68 -10.23 3.06
N PHE A 60 -8.26 -9.19 2.35
CA PHE A 60 -9.16 -8.09 1.93
C PHE A 60 -9.98 -8.51 0.70
N PHE A 61 -11.31 -8.30 0.75
CA PHE A 61 -12.21 -8.59 -0.38
C PHE A 61 -12.27 -7.44 -1.40
N VAL A 62 -11.97 -6.19 -1.01
CA VAL A 62 -12.05 -5.01 -1.89
C VAL A 62 -10.98 -3.97 -1.55
N ILE A 63 -10.07 -3.72 -2.50
CA ILE A 63 -9.04 -2.67 -2.41
C ILE A 63 -9.55 -1.40 -3.10
N THR A 64 -9.58 -0.27 -2.39
CA THR A 64 -9.93 1.05 -2.96
C THR A 64 -8.70 1.95 -2.98
N THR A 65 -8.24 2.33 -4.16
CA THR A 65 -7.08 3.21 -4.35
C THR A 65 -7.52 4.58 -4.85
N ASP A 66 -6.61 5.55 -4.78
CA ASP A 66 -6.75 6.75 -5.61
C ASP A 66 -6.61 6.41 -7.11
N LYS A 67 -6.84 7.40 -7.99
CA LYS A 67 -6.74 7.23 -9.46
C LYS A 67 -5.30 7.32 -9.99
N GLY A 68 -4.30 7.18 -9.13
CA GLY A 68 -2.88 7.27 -9.45
C GLY A 68 -2.44 6.23 -10.46
N ALA A 69 -1.47 6.60 -11.30
CA ALA A 69 -0.97 5.75 -12.39
C ALA A 69 -0.39 4.41 -11.90
N GLN A 70 0.12 4.37 -10.66
CA GLN A 70 0.71 3.18 -10.04
C GLN A 70 -0.33 2.06 -9.84
N PHE A 71 -1.55 2.42 -9.45
CA PHE A 71 -2.66 1.51 -9.18
C PHE A 71 -3.41 1.08 -10.45
N LYS A 72 -3.17 1.79 -11.57
CA LYS A 72 -3.65 1.41 -12.90
C LYS A 72 -2.66 0.54 -13.67
N SER A 73 -1.50 0.24 -13.08
CA SER A 73 -0.48 -0.56 -13.74
C SER A 73 -0.94 -2.00 -13.91
N ARG A 74 -0.48 -2.65 -15.00
CA ARG A 74 -0.76 -4.08 -15.28
C ARG A 74 -0.33 -4.98 -14.12
N LEU A 75 0.77 -4.64 -13.45
CA LEU A 75 1.26 -5.38 -12.29
C LEU A 75 0.28 -5.31 -11.12
N PHE A 76 -0.36 -4.15 -10.88
CA PHE A 76 -1.35 -4.01 -9.83
C PHE A 76 -2.65 -4.76 -10.15
N GLN A 77 -3.04 -4.79 -11.43
CA GLN A 77 -4.17 -5.60 -11.90
C GLN A 77 -3.93 -7.10 -11.70
N GLN A 78 -2.76 -7.60 -12.09
CA GLN A 78 -2.39 -9.01 -11.87
C GLN A 78 -2.34 -9.36 -10.38
N LEU A 79 -1.89 -8.45 -9.53
CA LEU A 79 -1.93 -8.65 -8.09
C LEU A 79 -3.36 -8.79 -7.57
N THR A 80 -4.29 -7.94 -8.03
CA THR A 80 -5.70 -8.03 -7.61
C THR A 80 -6.41 -9.27 -8.12
N GLU A 81 -5.97 -9.86 -9.24
CA GLU A 81 -6.50 -11.14 -9.74
C GLU A 81 -5.99 -12.36 -8.97
N MET A 82 -4.86 -12.23 -8.28
CA MET A 82 -4.24 -13.30 -7.48
C MET A 82 -4.69 -13.31 -6.01
N LEU A 83 -5.32 -12.23 -5.54
CA LEU A 83 -5.84 -12.05 -4.19
C LEU A 83 -7.32 -12.47 -4.13
#